data_AF-C7Z8E6-F1
#
_entry.id   AF-C7Z8E6-F1
#
_cell.length_a   1.000
_cell.length_b   1.000
_cell.length_c   1.000
_cell.angle_alpha   90.00
_cell.angle_beta   90.00
_cell.angle_gamma   90.00
#
_symmetry.space_group_name_H-M   'P 1'
#
loop_
_entity.id
_entity.type
_entity.pdbx_description
1 polymer ?
#
loop_
_entity_poly.entity_id
_entity_poly.type
_entity_poly.pdbx_seq_one_letter_code
_entity_poly.pdbx_strand_id
1 'polypeptide(L)'
;MGIPHLISTLEPYAVHGVLDNDRVVIDGPALAYHILHICNRHGIVQPSYQLLGDTTIAWLDELVSRGVSVEAIYFDGHLPRAKRLVRMERMVKSLNQLKTLHSKDPSGFSPADFSTVKETPPTLFSSTQPLGKPFLPPSFHVPAIIDALRFCSRYTKLVHLVPGEADAYCAQRLSKSGGIVITADSDLLVHDLGHGRVVFLRDIYLDGQSRLACASFSPAHICEKVKLSPTSEICRLAYERKRSPHSTLSQLLRDCAQEVADTAGYAEFRHEYLDHETAPLPVSIADREIQIGTLDPRISELILQLGNQDVQSNDPNGDMMFLPILLENPSRGSAWEQSTPIRQLAYTVARWIIPGSSSTVQEYRRVNTSVQKGRQVHMLPKEAAKAWAQDLTSLMSEINGESERDAVQTWQILCLTVDIRHCREEGKKSHILQILKECSQRTAFKRVSWDIIHFVAQLQAAYYSFRLLKQVISLASTEETMPELHSMLSSLPSLAEFPTIESTLEFLRKSVEAQMLKTITRLVPLPDTFTEEQSGRASAPKKRKAAKQNGRGRKAGPGNTATRNLFDVLSHDT
;
A
#
# COMPACT_ATOMS: atom_id res chain seq x y z
N MET A 1 -7.34 5.24 15.90
CA MET A 1 -8.35 4.46 15.14
C MET A 1 -9.34 3.90 16.16
N GLY A 2 -10.29 3.06 15.74
CA GLY A 2 -11.29 2.47 16.64
C GLY A 2 -12.50 3.33 16.99
N ILE A 3 -13.15 3.00 18.10
CA ILE A 3 -14.37 3.63 18.60
C ILE A 3 -14.19 5.14 18.88
N PRO A 4 -14.93 6.01 18.17
CA PRO A 4 -14.84 7.46 18.34
C PRO A 4 -15.07 7.91 19.79
N HIS A 5 -14.25 8.86 20.23
CA HIS A 5 -14.30 9.48 21.58
C HIS A 5 -14.12 8.53 22.77
N LEU A 6 -13.84 7.24 22.57
CA LEU A 6 -13.63 6.29 23.67
C LEU A 6 -12.43 6.70 24.52
N ILE A 7 -11.28 6.99 23.91
CA ILE A 7 -10.06 7.34 24.65
C ILE A 7 -10.27 8.62 25.48
N SER A 8 -10.80 9.70 24.86
CA SER A 8 -11.06 10.95 25.58
C SER A 8 -12.10 10.80 26.70
N THR A 9 -12.99 9.82 26.59
CA THR A 9 -13.96 9.50 27.66
C THR A 9 -13.28 8.85 28.86
N LEU A 10 -12.27 8.02 28.59
CA LEU A 10 -11.59 7.20 29.60
C LEU A 10 -10.30 7.84 30.12
N GLU A 11 -9.82 8.91 29.48
CA GLU A 11 -8.62 9.67 29.83
C GLU A 11 -8.54 10.06 31.32
N PRO A 12 -9.64 10.48 32.01
CA PRO A 12 -9.57 10.78 33.44
C PRO A 12 -9.21 9.58 34.35
N TYR A 13 -9.26 8.36 33.82
CA TYR A 13 -8.95 7.11 34.53
C TYR A 13 -7.62 6.50 34.10
N ALA A 14 -6.87 7.19 33.23
CA ALA A 14 -5.54 6.77 32.86
C ALA A 14 -4.58 6.88 34.06
N VAL A 15 -3.67 5.93 34.17
CA VAL A 15 -2.61 5.93 35.17
C VAL A 15 -1.31 6.38 34.50
N HIS A 16 -0.83 7.55 34.90
CA HIS A 16 0.46 8.07 34.44
C HIS A 16 1.62 7.35 35.12
N GLY A 17 2.63 6.98 34.34
CA GLY A 17 3.78 6.24 34.82
C GLY A 17 4.94 6.28 33.85
N VAL A 18 5.89 5.37 34.06
CA VAL A 18 7.03 5.14 33.16
C VAL A 18 6.92 3.76 32.55
N LEU A 19 7.36 3.61 31.30
CA LEU A 19 7.38 2.34 30.56
C LEU A 19 8.70 1.58 30.77
N ASP A 20 9.74 2.23 31.29
CA ASP A 20 11.07 1.65 31.50
C ASP A 20 10.97 0.31 32.29
N ASN A 21 11.68 -0.71 31.81
CA ASN A 21 11.69 -2.07 32.38
C ASN A 21 10.37 -2.86 32.30
N ASP A 22 9.33 -2.37 31.61
CA ASP A 22 8.11 -3.13 31.38
C ASP A 22 8.21 -4.13 30.21
N ARG A 23 7.29 -5.09 30.20
CA ARG A 23 7.10 -6.06 29.09
C ARG A 23 5.99 -5.56 28.17
N VAL A 24 6.28 -5.49 26.87
CA VAL A 24 5.38 -4.90 25.88
C VAL A 24 5.12 -5.83 24.69
N VAL A 25 3.89 -5.81 24.21
CA VAL A 25 3.47 -6.30 22.90
C VAL A 25 3.08 -5.11 22.05
N ILE A 26 3.40 -5.12 20.76
CA ILE A 26 3.18 -3.96 19.89
C ILE A 26 2.21 -4.31 18.76
N ASP A 27 1.20 -3.48 18.60
CA ASP A 27 0.33 -3.42 17.42
C ASP A 27 1.13 -2.80 16.25
N GLY A 28 1.58 -3.65 15.32
CA GLY A 28 2.45 -3.31 14.21
C GLY A 28 1.83 -2.30 13.23
N PRO A 29 0.59 -2.47 12.75
CA PRO A 29 -0.10 -1.48 11.93
C PRO A 29 -0.14 -0.11 12.61
N ALA A 30 -0.49 -0.03 13.90
CA ALA A 30 -0.48 1.22 14.63
C ALA A 30 0.93 1.83 14.73
N LEU A 31 1.96 1.02 15.01
CA LEU A 31 3.35 1.46 15.02
C LEU A 31 3.74 2.06 13.65
N ALA A 32 3.42 1.39 12.55
CA ALA A 32 3.78 1.86 11.21
C ALA A 32 3.21 3.25 10.89
N TYR A 33 1.95 3.50 11.25
CA TYR A 33 1.34 4.84 11.10
C TYR A 33 1.93 5.86 12.08
N HIS A 34 2.32 5.45 13.28
CA HIS A 34 3.01 6.32 14.23
C HIS A 34 4.39 6.75 13.72
N ILE A 35 5.18 5.84 13.15
CA ILE A 35 6.48 6.16 12.55
C ILE A 35 6.32 7.14 11.39
N LEU A 36 5.35 6.90 10.50
CA LEU A 36 5.01 7.86 9.44
C LEU A 36 4.64 9.24 10.02
N HIS A 37 3.89 9.26 11.12
CA HIS A 37 3.52 10.50 11.80
C HIS A 37 4.72 11.22 12.42
N ILE A 38 5.69 10.50 12.99
CA ILE A 38 6.96 11.07 13.45
C ILE A 38 7.69 11.75 12.27
N CYS A 39 7.87 11.06 11.14
CA CYS A 39 8.51 11.64 9.95
C CYS A 39 7.79 12.92 9.47
N ASN A 40 6.46 12.87 9.39
CA ASN A 40 5.64 14.02 8.98
C ASN A 40 5.77 15.21 9.96
N ARG A 41 5.89 14.95 11.27
CA ARG A 41 6.05 16.02 12.27
C ARG A 41 7.33 16.83 12.05
N HIS A 42 8.38 16.16 11.59
CA HIS A 42 9.68 16.75 11.26
C HIS A 42 9.76 17.27 9.82
N GLY A 43 8.61 17.43 9.14
CA GLY A 43 8.53 18.03 7.81
C GLY A 43 8.91 17.11 6.65
N ILE A 44 9.05 15.80 6.91
CA ILE A 44 9.32 14.80 5.87
C ILE A 44 7.98 14.27 5.37
N VAL A 45 7.45 14.92 4.32
CA VAL A 45 6.07 14.70 3.82
C VAL A 45 5.91 13.37 3.07
N GLN A 46 6.97 12.91 2.41
CA GLN A 46 7.06 11.64 1.69
C GLN A 46 8.36 10.92 2.11
N PRO A 47 8.40 10.32 3.30
CA PRO A 47 9.60 9.60 3.73
C PRO A 47 9.84 8.39 2.82
N SER A 48 11.11 8.11 2.53
CA SER A 48 11.49 6.87 1.85
C SER A 48 11.13 5.65 2.69
N TYR A 49 11.00 4.51 2.02
CA TYR A 49 10.80 3.23 2.69
C TYR A 49 11.99 2.84 3.58
N GLN A 50 13.21 3.21 3.18
CA GLN A 50 14.42 3.06 3.99
C GLN A 50 14.32 3.88 5.29
N LEU A 51 14.00 5.18 5.19
CA LEU A 51 13.85 6.04 6.37
C LEU A 51 12.77 5.53 7.33
N LEU A 52 11.64 5.04 6.82
CA LEU A 52 10.59 4.45 7.64
C LEU A 52 11.10 3.21 8.40
N GLY A 53 11.86 2.35 7.74
CA GLY A 53 12.52 1.19 8.36
C GLY A 53 13.50 1.61 9.45
N ASP A 54 14.43 2.51 9.13
CA ASP A 54 15.48 2.98 10.04
C ASP A 54 14.89 3.71 11.26
N THR A 55 13.86 4.53 11.05
CA THR A 55 13.15 5.22 12.14
C THR A 55 12.44 4.23 13.04
N THR A 56 11.89 3.14 12.49
CA THR A 56 11.25 2.09 13.31
C THR A 56 12.28 1.35 14.17
N ILE A 57 13.42 0.97 13.58
CA ILE A 57 14.51 0.31 14.31
C ILE A 57 15.03 1.23 15.43
N ALA A 58 15.30 2.50 15.12
CA ALA A 58 15.74 3.47 16.11
C ALA A 58 14.71 3.67 17.24
N TRP A 59 13.42 3.68 16.92
CA TRP A 59 12.34 3.79 17.90
C TRP A 59 12.28 2.59 18.86
N LEU A 60 12.42 1.37 18.34
CA LEU A 60 12.47 0.16 19.16
C LEU A 60 13.76 0.08 19.98
N ASP A 61 14.89 0.48 19.41
CA ASP A 61 16.18 0.52 20.09
C ASP A 61 16.15 1.46 21.31
N GLU A 62 15.44 2.57 21.19
CA GLU A 62 15.25 3.53 22.29
C GLU A 62 14.40 2.94 23.43
N LEU A 63 13.39 2.12 23.11
CA LEU A 63 12.66 1.34 24.13
C LEU A 63 13.59 0.32 24.83
N VAL A 64 14.29 -0.50 24.04
CA VAL A 64 15.14 -1.57 24.57
C VAL A 64 16.29 -1.02 25.40
N SER A 65 16.86 0.13 25.02
CA SER A 65 17.93 0.80 25.78
C SER A 65 17.50 1.22 27.20
N ARG A 66 16.20 1.35 27.45
CA ARG A 66 15.58 1.66 28.75
C ARG A 66 15.00 0.44 29.46
N GLY A 67 15.43 -0.75 29.04
CA GLY A 67 15.04 -2.01 29.66
C GLY A 67 13.65 -2.51 29.27
N VAL A 68 12.95 -1.84 28.34
CA VAL A 68 11.65 -2.33 27.85
C VAL A 68 11.85 -3.64 27.09
N SER A 69 11.15 -4.69 27.51
CA SER A 69 11.19 -6.01 26.89
C SER A 69 10.09 -6.14 25.84
N VAL A 70 10.42 -5.95 24.56
CA VAL A 70 9.51 -6.18 23.44
C VAL A 70 9.36 -7.69 23.19
N GLU A 71 8.16 -8.22 23.41
CA GLU A 71 7.90 -9.67 23.30
C GLU A 71 7.45 -10.09 21.91
N ALA A 72 6.66 -9.24 21.25
CA ALA A 72 6.05 -9.52 19.97
C ALA A 72 5.58 -8.22 19.30
N ILE A 73 5.65 -8.21 17.98
CA ILE A 73 5.12 -7.17 17.11
C ILE A 73 4.21 -7.86 16.10
N TYR A 74 2.89 -7.69 16.25
CA TYR A 74 1.90 -8.36 15.43
C TYR A 74 1.48 -7.46 14.25
N PHE A 75 1.40 -8.04 13.05
CA PHE A 75 0.91 -7.39 11.84
C PHE A 75 -0.25 -8.15 11.22
N ASP A 76 -1.24 -7.41 10.73
CA ASP A 76 -2.40 -7.98 10.02
C ASP A 76 -1.93 -8.81 8.82
N GLY A 77 -2.36 -10.07 8.77
CA GLY A 77 -2.20 -10.93 7.58
C GLY A 77 -3.53 -11.29 6.94
N HIS A 78 -4.66 -11.01 7.61
CA HIS A 78 -6.00 -11.19 7.07
C HIS A 78 -6.94 -10.10 7.61
N LEU A 79 -7.82 -9.58 6.76
CA LEU A 79 -8.92 -8.74 7.20
C LEU A 79 -10.25 -9.50 7.06
N PRO A 80 -11.04 -9.61 8.13
CA PRO A 80 -12.40 -10.13 8.10
C PRO A 80 -13.26 -9.60 6.97
N ARG A 81 -14.08 -10.47 6.37
CA ARG A 81 -14.97 -10.07 5.26
C ARG A 81 -16.02 -9.05 5.68
N ALA A 82 -16.50 -9.11 6.92
CA ALA A 82 -17.42 -8.12 7.48
C ALA A 82 -16.84 -6.69 7.41
N LYS A 83 -15.50 -6.55 7.49
CA LYS A 83 -14.79 -5.26 7.40
C LYS A 83 -14.51 -4.80 5.96
N ARG A 84 -15.04 -5.49 4.94
CA ARG A 84 -14.88 -5.08 3.53
C ARG A 84 -15.39 -3.66 3.27
N LEU A 85 -16.57 -3.30 3.78
CA LEU A 85 -17.12 -1.95 3.60
C LEU A 85 -16.20 -0.90 4.22
N VAL A 86 -15.65 -1.17 5.40
CA VAL A 86 -14.66 -0.31 6.06
C VAL A 86 -13.41 -0.14 5.19
N ARG A 87 -12.91 -1.23 4.58
CA ARG A 87 -11.78 -1.18 3.64
C ARG A 87 -12.10 -0.29 2.42
N MET A 88 -13.29 -0.45 1.84
CA MET A 88 -13.74 0.36 0.70
C MET A 88 -13.82 1.84 1.05
N GLU A 89 -14.37 2.20 2.21
CA GLU A 89 -14.44 3.58 2.69
C GLU A 89 -13.05 4.19 2.89
N ARG A 90 -12.10 3.42 3.46
CA ARG A 90 -10.69 3.84 3.60
C ARG A 90 -10.04 4.11 2.23
N MET A 91 -10.36 3.31 1.21
CA MET A 91 -9.87 3.55 -0.15
C MET A 91 -10.48 4.80 -0.79
N VAL A 92 -11.80 5.01 -0.65
CA VAL A 92 -12.47 6.22 -1.12
C VAL A 92 -11.85 7.47 -0.48
N LYS A 93 -11.61 7.44 0.84
CA LYS A 93 -10.95 8.52 1.56
C LYS A 93 -9.55 8.80 1.01
N SER A 94 -8.75 7.76 0.78
CA SER A 94 -7.39 7.88 0.23
C SER A 94 -7.39 8.46 -1.20
N LEU A 95 -8.32 8.02 -2.04
CA LEU A 95 -8.48 8.57 -3.38
C LEU A 95 -8.92 10.05 -3.35
N ASN A 96 -9.81 10.42 -2.43
CA ASN A 96 -10.24 11.81 -2.26
C ASN A 96 -9.08 12.70 -1.77
N GLN A 97 -8.19 12.18 -0.92
CA GLN A 97 -6.95 12.88 -0.54
C GLN A 97 -6.05 13.11 -1.76
N LEU A 98 -5.85 12.09 -2.61
CA LEU A 98 -5.09 12.22 -3.86
C LEU A 98 -5.70 13.25 -4.81
N LYS A 99 -7.03 13.22 -5.01
CA LYS A 99 -7.75 14.21 -5.83
C LYS A 99 -7.58 15.63 -5.28
N THR A 100 -7.71 15.79 -3.96
CA THR A 100 -7.52 17.08 -3.28
C THR A 100 -6.11 17.61 -3.46
N LEU A 101 -5.11 16.73 -3.36
CA LEU A 101 -3.71 17.07 -3.56
C LEU A 101 -3.45 17.54 -5.00
N HIS A 102 -3.97 16.81 -6.00
CA HIS A 102 -3.90 17.19 -7.41
C HIS A 102 -4.58 18.53 -7.70
N SER A 103 -5.76 18.79 -7.13
CA SER A 103 -6.47 20.05 -7.32
C SER A 103 -5.76 21.26 -6.68
N LYS A 104 -5.04 21.05 -5.58
CA LYS A 104 -4.28 22.12 -4.90
C LYS A 104 -3.02 22.50 -5.66
N ASP A 105 -2.35 21.53 -6.27
CA ASP A 105 -1.12 21.73 -7.03
C ASP A 105 -1.21 21.15 -8.46
N PRO A 106 -2.05 21.71 -9.36
CA PRO A 106 -2.31 21.11 -10.68
C PRO A 106 -1.08 21.03 -11.59
N SER A 107 -0.07 21.84 -11.31
CA SER A 107 1.17 21.90 -12.10
C SER A 107 2.31 21.04 -11.50
N GLY A 108 2.02 20.28 -10.43
CA GLY A 108 2.97 19.37 -9.78
C GLY A 108 3.73 20.00 -8.62
N PHE A 109 4.89 19.46 -8.26
CA PHE A 109 5.64 19.85 -7.04
C PHE A 109 7.07 20.30 -7.32
N SER A 110 7.68 21.00 -6.37
CA SER A 110 9.11 21.29 -6.45
C SER A 110 9.89 19.98 -6.29
N PRO A 111 11.01 19.75 -7.00
CA PRO A 111 11.89 18.60 -6.74
C PRO A 111 12.35 18.52 -5.27
N ALA A 112 12.49 19.67 -4.61
CA ALA A 112 12.87 19.74 -3.19
C ALA A 112 11.81 19.14 -2.23
N ASP A 113 10.55 19.02 -2.67
CA ASP A 113 9.48 18.40 -1.89
C ASP A 113 9.66 16.88 -1.75
N PHE A 114 10.51 16.28 -2.60
CA PHE A 114 10.78 14.84 -2.65
C PHE A 114 12.24 14.48 -2.36
N SER A 115 13.05 15.44 -1.89
CA SER A 115 14.49 15.20 -1.72
C SER A 115 14.79 14.33 -0.49
N THR A 116 15.58 13.30 -0.70
CA THR A 116 16.10 12.33 0.28
C THR A 116 17.24 12.90 1.13
N VAL A 117 17.77 14.10 0.81
CA VAL A 117 18.86 14.74 1.59
C VAL A 117 18.46 14.99 3.06
N LYS A 118 17.17 14.92 3.39
CA LYS A 118 16.63 15.04 4.75
C LYS A 118 16.41 13.70 5.48
N GLU A 119 16.91 12.58 4.95
CA GLU A 119 16.63 11.22 5.47
C GLU A 119 17.48 10.78 6.68
N THR A 120 17.82 11.71 7.58
CA THR A 120 18.27 11.31 8.91
C THR A 120 17.08 10.91 9.77
N PRO A 121 17.14 9.82 10.55
CA PRO A 121 16.08 9.47 11.48
C PRO A 121 15.69 10.67 12.35
N PRO A 122 14.39 11.02 12.42
CA PRO A 122 13.90 12.17 13.16
C PRO A 122 14.12 12.01 14.67
N THR A 123 14.06 13.13 15.41
CA THR A 123 14.06 13.08 16.88
C THR A 123 12.82 12.38 17.40
N LEU A 124 13.05 11.26 18.07
CA LEU A 124 12.03 10.39 18.64
C LEU A 124 11.45 10.95 19.94
N PHE A 125 10.26 10.49 20.33
CA PHE A 125 9.61 10.83 21.62
C PHE A 125 9.48 12.33 21.93
N SER A 126 9.46 13.15 20.88
CA SER A 126 9.33 14.60 20.98
C SER A 126 7.87 15.06 20.97
N SER A 127 7.58 16.10 21.75
CA SER A 127 6.27 16.76 21.82
C SER A 127 6.05 17.79 20.71
N THR A 128 6.91 17.82 19.68
CA THR A 128 6.83 18.78 18.58
C THR A 128 5.51 18.64 17.83
N GLN A 129 4.82 19.77 17.63
CA GLN A 129 3.63 19.82 16.79
C GLN A 129 4.01 19.57 15.32
N PRO A 130 3.13 18.91 14.55
CA PRO A 130 3.41 18.66 13.15
C PRO A 130 3.53 19.97 12.37
N LEU A 131 4.69 20.16 11.72
CA LEU A 131 4.96 21.31 10.86
C LEU A 131 4.22 21.24 9.51
N GLY A 132 3.72 20.05 9.13
CA GLY A 132 3.20 19.75 7.79
C GLY A 132 1.69 19.56 7.68
N LYS A 133 1.16 19.81 6.47
CA LYS A 133 -0.20 19.42 6.07
C LYS A 133 -0.28 17.91 5.83
N PRO A 134 -1.44 17.27 6.07
CA PRO A 134 -1.60 15.86 5.74
C PRO A 134 -1.41 15.63 4.24
N PHE A 135 -0.47 14.74 3.92
CA PHE A 135 -0.18 14.27 2.56
C PHE A 135 -0.57 12.78 2.44
N LEU A 136 -0.67 12.27 1.21
CA LEU A 136 -0.97 10.87 0.98
C LEU A 136 0.16 9.97 1.55
N PRO A 137 -0.12 9.03 2.46
CA PRO A 137 0.91 8.12 2.98
C PRO A 137 1.64 7.35 1.87
N PRO A 138 2.96 7.09 2.01
CA PRO A 138 3.67 6.18 1.10
C PRO A 138 2.97 4.81 1.06
N SER A 139 2.69 4.32 -0.15
CA SER A 139 1.77 3.21 -0.38
C SER A 139 2.18 1.89 0.28
N PHE A 140 3.50 1.68 0.44
CA PHE A 140 4.09 0.46 0.98
C PHE A 140 4.76 0.66 2.35
N HIS A 141 4.38 1.69 3.12
CA HIS A 141 5.03 1.97 4.42
C HIS A 141 4.96 0.81 5.42
N VAL A 142 3.79 0.15 5.56
CA VAL A 142 3.63 -1.02 6.45
C VAL A 142 4.57 -2.16 6.03
N PRO A 143 4.52 -2.69 4.79
CA PRO A 143 5.42 -3.77 4.40
C PRO A 143 6.89 -3.38 4.36
N ALA A 144 7.23 -2.11 4.11
CA ALA A 144 8.62 -1.63 4.21
C ALA A 144 9.15 -1.73 5.64
N ILE A 145 8.33 -1.38 6.64
CA ILE A 145 8.67 -1.52 8.05
C ILE A 145 8.80 -3.00 8.44
N ILE A 146 7.88 -3.86 7.98
CA ILE A 146 7.97 -5.30 8.20
C ILE A 146 9.30 -5.85 7.64
N ASP A 147 9.67 -5.49 6.41
CA ASP A 147 10.92 -5.90 5.78
C ASP A 147 12.12 -5.45 6.62
N ALA A 148 12.20 -4.17 7.00
CA ALA A 148 13.29 -3.64 7.83
C ALA A 148 13.44 -4.38 9.17
N LEU A 149 12.33 -4.66 9.86
CA LEU A 149 12.35 -5.42 11.11
C LEU A 149 12.79 -6.88 10.90
N ARG A 150 12.39 -7.51 9.79
CA ARG A 150 12.80 -8.89 9.44
C ARG A 150 14.28 -8.98 9.08
N PHE A 151 14.85 -7.95 8.44
CA PHE A 151 16.28 -7.86 8.16
C PHE A 151 17.13 -7.52 9.39
N CYS A 152 16.53 -6.93 10.43
CA CYS A 152 17.20 -6.68 11.70
C CYS A 152 17.24 -7.94 12.58
N SER A 153 18.44 -8.48 12.83
CA SER A 153 18.62 -9.70 13.62
C SER A 153 18.05 -9.64 15.04
N ARG A 154 17.96 -8.43 15.62
CA ARG A 154 17.37 -8.18 16.94
C ARG A 154 15.84 -8.38 16.95
N TYR A 155 15.15 -7.97 15.89
CA TYR A 155 13.69 -7.92 15.85
C TYR A 155 13.05 -9.01 15.00
N THR A 156 13.80 -9.67 14.11
CA THR A 156 13.28 -10.65 13.15
C THR A 156 12.41 -11.74 13.78
N LYS A 157 12.78 -12.26 14.96
CA LYS A 157 12.04 -13.30 15.69
C LYS A 157 10.81 -12.79 16.44
N LEU A 158 10.67 -11.48 16.58
CA LEU A 158 9.59 -10.81 17.29
C LEU A 158 8.49 -10.34 16.33
N VAL A 159 8.72 -10.37 15.01
CA VAL A 159 7.74 -9.94 14.01
C VAL A 159 6.84 -11.11 13.63
N HIS A 160 5.54 -10.94 13.79
CA HIS A 160 4.54 -11.95 13.49
C HIS A 160 3.49 -11.39 12.52
N LEU A 161 3.44 -11.94 11.31
CA LEU A 161 2.30 -11.74 10.41
C LEU A 161 1.24 -12.81 10.74
N VAL A 162 0.06 -12.39 11.19
CA VAL A 162 -0.95 -13.30 11.75
C VAL A 162 -2.11 -13.53 10.78
N PRO A 163 -2.76 -14.71 10.76
CA PRO A 163 -3.87 -14.98 9.86
C PRO A 163 -5.19 -14.35 10.37
N GLY A 164 -5.14 -13.09 10.79
CA GLY A 164 -6.22 -12.29 11.34
C GLY A 164 -5.75 -10.84 11.51
N GLU A 165 -6.45 -10.10 12.37
CA GLU A 165 -6.06 -8.75 12.76
C GLU A 165 -5.07 -8.76 13.93
N ALA A 166 -4.11 -7.84 13.92
CA ALA A 166 -3.03 -7.77 14.91
C ALA A 166 -3.53 -7.49 16.33
N ASP A 167 -4.60 -6.70 16.47
CA ASP A 167 -5.20 -6.32 17.75
C ASP A 167 -5.71 -7.54 18.54
N ALA A 168 -6.41 -8.46 17.89
CA ALA A 168 -6.87 -9.72 18.49
C ALA A 168 -5.71 -10.56 19.03
N TYR A 169 -4.60 -10.66 18.29
CA TYR A 169 -3.42 -11.39 18.72
C TYR A 169 -2.68 -10.69 19.86
N CYS A 170 -2.62 -9.36 19.84
CA CYS A 170 -2.11 -8.59 20.97
C CYS A 170 -2.93 -8.85 22.25
N ALA A 171 -4.27 -8.79 22.14
CA ALA A 171 -5.18 -9.05 23.25
C ALA A 171 -5.03 -10.48 23.79
N GLN A 172 -5.03 -11.49 22.91
CA GLN A 172 -4.88 -12.89 23.28
C GLN A 172 -3.55 -13.16 24.02
N ARG A 173 -2.48 -12.47 23.65
CA ARG A 173 -1.18 -12.57 24.33
C ARG A 173 -1.26 -11.98 25.74
N LEU A 174 -1.86 -10.79 25.87
CA LEU A 174 -2.01 -10.09 27.15
C LEU A 174 -2.96 -10.81 28.11
N SER A 175 -4.08 -11.36 27.63
CA SER A 175 -5.03 -12.08 28.50
C SER A 175 -4.40 -13.26 29.23
N LYS A 176 -3.40 -13.91 28.62
CA LYS A 176 -2.66 -15.04 29.20
C LYS A 176 -1.51 -14.63 30.11
N SER A 177 -0.85 -13.50 29.84
CA SER A 177 0.46 -13.18 30.41
C SER A 177 0.57 -11.82 31.12
N GLY A 178 -0.49 -11.01 31.05
CA GLY A 178 -0.48 -9.61 31.46
C GLY A 178 0.45 -8.76 30.58
N GLY A 179 0.97 -7.68 31.15
CA GLY A 179 1.87 -6.75 30.46
C GLY A 179 1.14 -5.58 29.79
N ILE A 180 1.80 -4.98 28.80
CA ILE A 180 1.33 -3.76 28.14
C ILE A 180 1.23 -3.99 26.64
N VAL A 181 0.12 -3.56 26.03
CA VAL A 181 0.02 -3.43 24.57
C VAL A 181 0.23 -1.97 24.19
N ILE A 182 1.13 -1.73 23.25
CA ILE A 182 1.36 -0.42 22.65
C ILE A 182 0.60 -0.34 21.33
N THR A 183 -0.29 0.65 21.19
CA THR A 183 -1.17 0.80 20.01
C THR A 183 -1.57 2.27 19.75
N ALA A 184 -2.29 2.52 18.68
CA ALA A 184 -3.04 3.75 18.41
C ALA A 184 -4.54 3.48 18.15
N ASP A 185 -4.98 2.23 18.34
CA ASP A 185 -6.36 1.80 18.19
C ASP A 185 -7.05 1.69 19.55
N SER A 186 -8.17 2.39 19.72
CA SER A 186 -8.94 2.34 20.96
C SER A 186 -9.68 1.03 21.15
N ASP A 187 -9.84 0.23 20.09
CA ASP A 187 -10.57 -1.03 20.13
C ASP A 187 -9.88 -2.06 21.03
N LEU A 188 -8.56 -1.95 21.21
CA LEU A 188 -7.80 -2.73 22.20
C LEU A 188 -8.24 -2.52 23.65
N LEU A 189 -8.91 -1.41 23.99
CA LEU A 189 -9.51 -1.23 25.32
C LEU A 189 -10.76 -2.10 25.53
N VAL A 190 -11.35 -2.61 24.46
CA VAL A 190 -12.61 -3.35 24.47
C VAL A 190 -12.37 -4.86 24.56
N HIS A 191 -11.27 -5.34 23.98
CA HIS A 191 -10.85 -6.72 24.08
C HIS A 191 -10.60 -7.17 25.54
N ASP A 192 -10.74 -8.46 25.79
CA ASP A 192 -10.29 -9.06 27.05
C ASP A 192 -8.75 -9.09 27.09
N LEU A 193 -8.18 -8.24 27.93
CA LEU A 193 -6.74 -8.16 28.17
C LEU A 193 -6.32 -8.87 29.45
N GLY A 194 -7.23 -9.49 30.20
CA GLY A 194 -6.98 -9.98 31.56
C GLY A 194 -6.44 -8.86 32.47
N HIS A 195 -5.25 -9.06 33.03
CA HIS A 195 -4.53 -8.04 33.82
C HIS A 195 -3.68 -7.07 32.99
N GLY A 196 -3.77 -7.16 31.66
CA GLY A 196 -3.06 -6.31 30.72
C GLY A 196 -3.53 -4.86 30.72
N ARG A 197 -2.71 -4.00 30.12
CA ARG A 197 -2.96 -2.56 30.00
C ARG A 197 -2.65 -2.07 28.59
N VAL A 198 -3.28 -0.99 28.19
CA VAL A 198 -3.05 -0.32 26.90
C VAL A 198 -2.25 0.96 27.13
N VAL A 199 -1.20 1.17 26.34
CA VAL A 199 -0.48 2.44 26.25
C VAL A 199 -0.60 2.94 24.81
N PHE A 200 -1.05 4.19 24.63
CA PHE A 200 -1.15 4.75 23.29
C PHE A 200 0.18 5.34 22.82
N LEU A 201 0.58 5.02 21.59
CA LEU A 201 1.82 5.49 20.94
C LEU A 201 1.99 7.02 21.01
N ARG A 202 0.88 7.76 20.92
CA ARG A 202 0.90 9.23 20.97
C ARG A 202 1.21 9.80 22.37
N ASP A 203 1.06 8.99 23.42
CA ASP A 203 1.19 9.41 24.81
C ASP A 203 2.56 9.01 25.39
N ILE A 204 3.45 8.40 24.59
CA ILE A 204 4.82 8.05 24.99
C ILE A 204 5.76 9.22 24.67
N TYR A 205 6.46 9.74 25.67
CA TYR A 205 7.42 10.83 25.54
C TYR A 205 8.57 10.70 26.55
N LEU A 206 9.66 11.43 26.33
CA LEU A 206 10.75 11.52 27.30
C LEU A 206 10.44 12.58 28.36
N ASP A 207 10.49 12.21 29.64
CA ASP A 207 10.35 13.15 30.75
C ASP A 207 11.65 13.93 31.02
N GLY A 208 11.64 14.83 32.00
CA GLY A 208 12.81 15.63 32.38
C GLY A 208 14.00 14.80 32.90
N GLN A 209 13.80 13.51 33.19
CA GLN A 209 14.81 12.54 33.60
C GLN A 209 15.18 11.57 32.46
N SER A 210 14.75 11.84 31.23
CA SER A 210 14.99 10.99 30.04
C SER A 210 14.39 9.58 30.13
N ARG A 211 13.36 9.39 30.96
CA ARG A 211 12.58 8.14 31.05
C ARG A 211 11.40 8.18 30.11
N LEU A 212 10.90 7.01 29.69
CA LEU A 212 9.72 6.93 28.83
C LEU A 212 8.45 7.10 29.66
N ALA A 213 7.99 8.33 29.82
CA ALA A 213 6.72 8.62 30.46
C ALA A 213 5.54 8.30 29.53
N CYS A 214 4.47 7.76 30.10
CA CYS A 214 3.26 7.42 29.36
C CYS A 214 1.99 7.47 30.21
N ALA A 215 0.84 7.40 29.54
CA ALA A 215 -0.47 7.16 30.16
C ALA A 215 -0.91 5.72 29.84
N SER A 216 -1.19 4.94 30.89
CA SER A 216 -1.63 3.55 30.78
C SER A 216 -3.10 3.39 31.15
N PHE A 217 -3.82 2.56 30.41
CA PHE A 217 -5.24 2.32 30.56
C PHE A 217 -5.45 0.83 30.87
N SER A 218 -5.95 0.52 32.06
CA SER A 218 -6.34 -0.84 32.43
C SER A 218 -7.87 -0.96 32.36
N PRO A 219 -8.43 -1.77 31.43
CA PRO A 219 -9.87 -1.96 31.35
C PRO A 219 -10.49 -2.39 32.68
N ALA A 220 -9.84 -3.32 33.40
CA ALA A 220 -10.29 -3.77 34.72
C ALA A 220 -10.31 -2.62 35.75
N HIS A 221 -9.24 -1.82 35.82
CA HIS A 221 -9.18 -0.68 36.74
C HIS A 221 -10.23 0.39 36.41
N ILE A 222 -10.43 0.66 35.12
CA ILE A 222 -11.42 1.62 34.64
C ILE A 222 -12.81 1.17 35.08
N CYS A 223 -13.19 -0.09 34.79
CA CYS A 223 -14.49 -0.65 35.18
C CYS A 223 -14.74 -0.55 36.69
N GLU A 224 -13.73 -0.85 37.52
CA GLU A 224 -13.79 -0.69 38.97
C GLU A 224 -14.07 0.77 39.38
N LYS A 225 -13.33 1.73 38.80
CA LYS A 225 -13.46 3.16 39.11
C LYS A 225 -14.79 3.75 38.68
N VAL A 226 -15.32 3.33 37.51
CA VAL A 226 -16.62 3.80 37.02
C VAL A 226 -17.80 3.03 37.62
N LYS A 227 -17.54 2.04 38.49
CA LYS A 227 -18.55 1.19 39.14
C LYS A 227 -19.46 0.48 38.13
N LEU A 228 -18.91 0.09 36.98
CA LEU A 228 -19.60 -0.83 36.07
C LEU A 228 -19.67 -2.19 36.77
N SER A 229 -20.84 -2.83 36.72
CA SER A 229 -20.99 -4.16 37.32
C SER A 229 -20.05 -5.15 36.61
N PRO A 230 -19.63 -6.24 37.26
CA PRO A 230 -18.89 -7.32 36.59
C PRO A 230 -19.63 -7.90 35.38
N THR A 231 -20.95 -7.74 35.33
CA THR A 231 -21.83 -8.14 34.21
C THR A 231 -21.91 -7.10 33.09
N SER A 232 -21.55 -5.83 33.35
CA SER A 232 -21.43 -4.76 32.35
C SER A 232 -19.95 -4.62 31.95
N GLU A 233 -19.55 -5.48 31.01
CA GLU A 233 -18.20 -5.50 30.43
C GLU A 233 -17.86 -4.13 29.80
N ILE A 234 -16.57 -3.76 29.73
CA ILE A 234 -16.08 -2.56 29.02
C ILE A 234 -16.65 -2.47 27.58
N CYS A 235 -16.96 -3.63 26.99
CA CYS A 235 -17.70 -3.81 25.74
C CYS A 235 -19.07 -3.10 25.72
N ARG A 236 -19.85 -3.17 26.81
CA ARG A 236 -21.14 -2.46 26.94
C ARG A 236 -20.96 -0.94 26.86
N LEU A 237 -19.98 -0.41 27.59
CA LEU A 237 -19.67 1.03 27.60
C LEU A 237 -19.22 1.50 26.21
N ALA A 238 -18.37 0.71 25.56
CA ALA A 238 -17.84 1.00 24.23
C ALA A 238 -18.95 1.02 23.17
N TYR A 239 -19.90 0.07 23.26
CA TYR A 239 -21.09 0.04 22.39
C TYR A 239 -21.99 1.27 22.57
N GLU A 240 -22.31 1.65 23.82
CA GLU A 240 -23.13 2.84 24.07
C GLU A 240 -22.40 4.13 23.63
N ARG A 241 -21.07 4.19 23.78
CA ARG A 241 -20.25 5.27 23.21
C ARG A 241 -20.36 5.33 21.68
N LYS A 242 -20.32 4.17 21.00
CA LYS A 242 -20.47 4.08 19.54
C LYS A 242 -21.85 4.57 19.08
N ARG A 243 -22.92 4.19 19.79
CA ARG A 243 -24.30 4.63 19.49
C ARG A 243 -24.56 6.10 19.80
N SER A 244 -23.92 6.60 20.86
CA SER A 244 -24.13 7.96 21.35
C SER A 244 -22.80 8.72 21.45
N PRO A 245 -22.22 9.17 20.31
CA PRO A 245 -20.89 9.80 20.27
C PRO A 245 -20.77 11.07 21.12
N HIS A 246 -21.89 11.78 21.34
CA HIS A 246 -21.94 13.05 22.04
C HIS A 246 -22.33 12.94 23.53
N SER A 247 -22.63 11.73 24.02
CA SER A 247 -23.03 11.54 25.42
C SER A 247 -21.87 11.73 26.39
N THR A 248 -22.14 12.35 27.54
CA THR A 248 -21.20 12.39 28.67
C THR A 248 -21.01 11.00 29.27
N LEU A 249 -19.91 10.78 30.01
CA LEU A 249 -19.68 9.51 30.70
C LEU A 249 -20.83 9.15 31.64
N SER A 250 -21.36 10.11 32.40
CA SER A 250 -22.48 9.87 33.32
C SER A 250 -23.77 9.45 32.60
N GLN A 251 -24.01 9.93 31.37
CA GLN A 251 -25.11 9.44 30.53
C GLN A 251 -24.87 8.00 30.10
N LEU A 252 -23.68 7.71 29.56
CA LEU A 252 -23.32 6.35 29.14
C LEU A 252 -23.44 5.32 30.27
N LEU A 253 -22.98 5.67 31.48
CA LEU A 253 -23.07 4.77 32.63
C LEU A 253 -24.52 4.50 33.03
N ARG A 254 -25.42 5.47 32.88
CA ARG A 254 -26.86 5.24 33.06
C ARG A 254 -27.40 4.28 32.00
N ASP A 255 -27.01 4.47 30.74
CA ASP A 255 -27.43 3.60 29.63
C ASP A 255 -26.88 2.17 29.77
N CYS A 256 -25.68 2.02 30.32
CA CYS A 256 -25.08 0.72 30.64
C CYS A 256 -25.83 -0.03 31.74
N ALA A 257 -26.46 0.70 32.67
CA ALA A 257 -27.24 0.12 33.78
C ALA A 257 -28.67 -0.27 33.38
N GLN A 258 -29.14 0.18 32.21
CA GLN A 258 -30.42 -0.23 31.63
C GLN A 258 -30.26 -1.46 30.74
N GLU A 259 -31.38 -2.11 30.42
CA GLU A 259 -31.41 -3.18 29.42
C GLU A 259 -30.91 -2.69 28.06
N VAL A 260 -30.26 -3.60 27.32
CA VAL A 260 -29.74 -3.32 25.98
C VAL A 260 -30.90 -3.04 25.03
N ALA A 261 -31.09 -1.79 24.63
CA ALA A 261 -32.20 -1.43 23.73
C ALA A 261 -32.08 -2.05 22.32
N ASP A 262 -30.85 -2.21 21.81
CA ASP A 262 -30.55 -2.87 20.53
C ASP A 262 -29.73 -4.14 20.80
N THR A 263 -30.44 -5.21 21.17
CA THR A 263 -29.82 -6.50 21.54
C THR A 263 -29.07 -7.13 20.38
N ALA A 264 -29.60 -7.02 19.15
CA ALA A 264 -28.98 -7.55 17.94
C ALA A 264 -27.68 -6.82 17.60
N GLY A 265 -27.71 -5.49 17.55
CA GLY A 265 -26.51 -4.69 17.27
C GLY A 265 -25.45 -4.80 18.36
N TYR A 266 -25.85 -4.97 19.62
CA TYR A 266 -24.89 -5.23 20.71
C TYR A 266 -24.25 -6.61 20.59
N ALA A 267 -25.03 -7.64 20.25
CA ALA A 267 -24.49 -8.98 20.04
C ALA A 267 -23.48 -9.02 18.87
N GLU A 268 -23.81 -8.37 17.75
CA GLU A 268 -22.89 -8.22 16.61
C GLU A 268 -21.62 -7.46 17.00
N PHE A 269 -21.74 -6.34 17.71
CA PHE A 269 -20.60 -5.58 18.21
C PHE A 269 -19.72 -6.40 19.15
N ARG A 270 -20.32 -7.17 20.07
CA ARG A 270 -19.58 -8.00 21.03
C ARG A 270 -18.87 -9.16 20.36
N HIS A 271 -19.45 -9.73 19.31
CA HIS A 271 -18.86 -10.83 18.53
C HIS A 271 -17.47 -10.45 17.98
N GLU A 272 -17.29 -9.21 17.51
CA GLU A 272 -15.99 -8.70 17.01
C GLU A 272 -14.85 -8.80 18.03
N TYR A 273 -15.15 -8.69 19.33
CA TYR A 273 -14.13 -8.69 20.39
C TYR A 273 -13.96 -10.04 21.09
N LEU A 274 -14.95 -10.94 20.98
CA LEU A 274 -14.94 -12.27 21.59
C LEU A 274 -14.45 -13.35 20.63
N ASP A 275 -14.99 -13.34 19.41
CA ASP A 275 -14.72 -14.35 18.40
C ASP A 275 -13.67 -13.76 17.46
N HIS A 276 -12.41 -13.92 17.86
CA HIS A 276 -11.26 -13.49 17.05
C HIS A 276 -11.28 -14.23 15.71
N GLU A 277 -11.80 -13.58 14.66
CA GLU A 277 -11.87 -14.16 13.32
C GLU A 277 -10.45 -14.41 12.79
N THR A 278 -10.10 -15.69 12.66
CA THR A 278 -8.82 -16.13 12.08
C THR A 278 -9.08 -16.98 10.86
N ALA A 279 -8.38 -16.69 9.76
CA ALA A 279 -8.41 -17.52 8.57
C ALA A 279 -7.54 -18.78 8.79
N PRO A 280 -8.03 -19.99 8.48
CA PRO A 280 -7.20 -21.18 8.46
C PRO A 280 -6.04 -21.02 7.47
N LEU A 281 -4.88 -21.59 7.80
CA LEU A 281 -3.74 -21.60 6.89
C LEU A 281 -4.03 -22.54 5.70
N PRO A 282 -3.84 -22.10 4.45
CA PRO A 282 -4.03 -22.94 3.28
C PRO A 282 -3.10 -24.14 3.28
N VAL A 283 -3.59 -25.27 2.76
CA VAL A 283 -2.78 -26.45 2.48
C VAL A 283 -2.47 -26.49 0.98
N SER A 284 -1.20 -26.69 0.65
CA SER A 284 -0.74 -26.79 -0.74
C SER A 284 -1.12 -28.12 -1.40
N ILE A 285 -0.97 -28.23 -2.73
CA ILE A 285 -1.14 -29.50 -3.47
C ILE A 285 -0.26 -30.63 -2.89
N ALA A 286 0.90 -30.29 -2.35
CA ALA A 286 1.83 -31.24 -1.72
C ALA A 286 1.46 -31.61 -0.27
N ASP A 287 0.24 -31.31 0.18
CA ASP A 287 -0.27 -31.56 1.54
C ASP A 287 0.58 -30.92 2.65
N ARG A 288 1.10 -29.72 2.37
CA ARG A 288 1.88 -28.91 3.33
C ARG A 288 1.17 -27.61 3.62
N GLU A 289 1.09 -27.26 4.90
CA GLU A 289 0.57 -25.97 5.36
C GLU A 289 1.45 -24.81 4.86
N ILE A 290 0.81 -23.83 4.21
CA ILE A 290 1.47 -22.67 3.65
C ILE A 290 1.71 -21.63 4.74
N GLN A 291 2.98 -21.39 5.03
CA GLN A 291 3.40 -20.41 6.01
C GLN A 291 3.30 -19.00 5.44
N ILE A 292 2.51 -18.13 6.08
CA ILE A 292 2.34 -16.72 5.68
C ILE A 292 3.38 -15.79 6.29
N GLY A 293 4.14 -16.26 7.28
CA GLY A 293 4.97 -15.43 8.16
C GLY A 293 6.06 -14.61 7.47
N THR A 294 6.39 -14.90 6.21
CA THR A 294 7.38 -14.18 5.38
C THR A 294 6.74 -13.30 4.30
N LEU A 295 5.42 -13.36 4.14
CA LEU A 295 4.70 -12.63 3.10
C LEU A 295 4.52 -11.15 3.45
N ASP A 296 4.18 -10.36 2.43
CA ASP A 296 3.54 -9.05 2.57
C ASP A 296 2.10 -9.21 3.08
N PRO A 297 1.59 -8.30 3.93
CA PRO A 297 0.22 -8.32 4.42
C PRO A 297 -0.86 -8.55 3.35
N ARG A 298 -0.78 -7.88 2.21
CA ARG A 298 -1.79 -8.01 1.13
C ARG A 298 -1.67 -9.33 0.39
N ILE A 299 -0.45 -9.85 0.27
CA ILE A 299 -0.17 -11.12 -0.38
C ILE A 299 -0.64 -12.26 0.53
N SER A 300 -0.36 -12.16 1.84
CA SER A 300 -0.94 -13.04 2.86
C SER A 300 -2.45 -13.07 2.79
N GLU A 301 -3.11 -11.90 2.78
CA GLU A 301 -4.57 -11.80 2.73
C GLU A 301 -5.14 -12.50 1.48
N LEU A 302 -4.50 -12.35 0.32
CA LEU A 302 -4.86 -13.06 -0.90
C LEU A 302 -4.68 -14.58 -0.76
N ILE A 303 -3.52 -15.03 -0.28
CA ILE A 303 -3.20 -16.47 -0.12
C ILE A 303 -4.20 -17.15 0.83
N LEU A 304 -4.52 -16.51 1.95
CA LEU A 304 -5.53 -16.98 2.90
C LEU A 304 -6.94 -17.03 2.28
N GLN A 305 -7.31 -16.04 1.45
CA GLN A 305 -8.58 -16.07 0.73
C GLN A 305 -8.65 -17.27 -0.24
N LEU A 306 -7.60 -17.46 -1.07
CA LEU A 306 -7.56 -18.51 -2.09
C LEU A 306 -7.71 -19.93 -1.51
N GLY A 307 -7.25 -20.17 -0.28
CA GLY A 307 -7.29 -21.48 0.39
C GLY A 307 -8.55 -21.77 1.19
N ASN A 308 -9.40 -20.78 1.46
CA ASN A 308 -10.55 -20.94 2.34
C ASN A 308 -11.90 -20.86 1.61
N GLN A 309 -11.96 -21.32 0.35
CA GLN A 309 -13.12 -21.09 -0.53
C GLN A 309 -14.41 -21.78 -0.07
N ASP A 310 -14.31 -22.93 0.60
CA ASP A 310 -15.49 -23.70 1.02
C ASP A 310 -16.29 -23.00 2.12
N VAL A 311 -15.58 -22.31 3.03
CA VAL A 311 -16.17 -21.39 4.03
C VAL A 311 -16.80 -20.16 3.35
N GLN A 312 -16.40 -19.88 2.11
CA GLN A 312 -16.67 -18.66 1.36
C GLN A 312 -17.64 -18.86 0.19
N SER A 313 -18.20 -20.06 0.04
CA SER A 313 -18.96 -20.54 -1.14
C SER A 313 -20.22 -19.71 -1.49
N ASN A 314 -20.70 -18.85 -0.59
CA ASN A 314 -21.85 -17.98 -0.78
C ASN A 314 -21.51 -16.51 -1.09
N ASP A 315 -20.23 -16.14 -1.25
CA ASP A 315 -19.86 -14.75 -1.51
C ASP A 315 -19.86 -14.40 -3.01
N PRO A 316 -20.71 -13.47 -3.47
CA PRO A 316 -20.77 -13.08 -4.88
C PRO A 316 -19.53 -12.34 -5.38
N ASN A 317 -18.57 -11.96 -4.51
CA ASN A 317 -17.43 -11.13 -4.89
C ASN A 317 -16.11 -11.91 -5.09
N GLY A 318 -16.07 -13.19 -4.71
CA GLY A 318 -14.89 -14.05 -4.89
C GLY A 318 -13.63 -13.56 -4.14
N ASP A 319 -12.46 -13.97 -4.62
CA ASP A 319 -11.16 -13.58 -4.05
C ASP A 319 -10.83 -12.12 -4.41
N MET A 320 -10.39 -11.32 -3.43
CA MET A 320 -10.17 -9.88 -3.60
C MET A 320 -8.71 -9.49 -3.36
N MET A 321 -8.22 -8.54 -4.18
CA MET A 321 -6.93 -7.90 -4.00
C MET A 321 -7.08 -6.38 -3.92
N PHE A 322 -6.82 -5.82 -2.74
CA PHE A 322 -6.85 -4.39 -2.47
C PHE A 322 -5.48 -3.75 -2.69
N LEU A 323 -5.26 -3.20 -3.89
CA LEU A 323 -4.01 -2.54 -4.24
C LEU A 323 -3.95 -1.16 -3.59
N PRO A 324 -2.81 -0.76 -3.00
CA PRO A 324 -2.72 0.53 -2.31
C PRO A 324 -2.83 1.69 -3.31
N ILE A 325 -3.40 2.81 -2.85
CA ILE A 325 -3.42 4.04 -3.63
C ILE A 325 -1.99 4.57 -3.74
N LEU A 326 -1.53 4.77 -4.98
CA LEU A 326 -0.23 5.33 -5.30
C LEU A 326 -0.34 6.86 -5.38
N LEU A 327 0.77 7.57 -5.15
CA LEU A 327 0.87 8.98 -5.51
C LEU A 327 0.92 9.07 -7.05
N GLU A 328 -0.23 9.23 -7.68
CA GLU A 328 -0.39 9.14 -9.13
C GLU A 328 -1.31 10.24 -9.68
N ASN A 329 -1.27 10.51 -10.99
CA ASN A 329 -2.20 11.47 -11.59
C ASN A 329 -3.64 10.91 -11.59
N PRO A 330 -4.60 11.51 -10.84
CA PRO A 330 -5.97 11.03 -10.78
C PRO A 330 -6.76 11.24 -12.08
N SER A 331 -6.29 12.10 -13.00
CA SER A 331 -6.89 12.34 -14.31
C SER A 331 -6.51 11.29 -15.36
N ARG A 332 -5.55 10.41 -15.08
CA ARG A 332 -5.15 9.28 -15.94
C ARG A 332 -5.78 7.97 -15.48
N GLY A 333 -5.63 6.91 -16.27
CA GLY A 333 -5.91 5.53 -15.80
C GLY A 333 -5.06 5.17 -14.58
N SER A 334 -5.43 4.12 -13.85
CA SER A 334 -4.66 3.65 -12.69
C SER A 334 -3.26 3.19 -13.09
N ALA A 335 -2.23 3.55 -12.32
CA ALA A 335 -0.85 3.11 -12.53
C ALA A 335 -0.67 1.59 -12.39
N TRP A 336 -1.63 0.90 -11.77
CA TRP A 336 -1.68 -0.56 -11.67
C TRP A 336 -2.07 -1.25 -12.98
N GLU A 337 -2.53 -0.50 -13.98
CA GLU A 337 -3.08 -1.03 -15.22
C GLU A 337 -2.06 -1.86 -16.00
N GLN A 338 -0.90 -1.28 -16.30
CA GLN A 338 0.05 -1.88 -17.23
C GLN A 338 0.83 -3.05 -16.63
N SER A 339 0.86 -3.14 -15.29
CA SER A 339 1.44 -4.28 -14.56
C SER A 339 0.43 -5.40 -14.28
N THR A 340 -0.79 -5.33 -14.83
CA THR A 340 -1.82 -6.39 -14.68
C THR A 340 -1.31 -7.76 -15.12
N PRO A 341 -0.61 -7.92 -16.27
CA PRO A 341 -0.11 -9.24 -16.67
C PRO A 341 0.74 -9.86 -15.57
N ILE A 342 1.71 -9.12 -15.00
CA ILE A 342 2.59 -9.57 -13.90
C ILE A 342 1.79 -10.20 -12.75
N ARG A 343 0.72 -9.52 -12.29
CA ARG A 343 -0.16 -10.02 -11.23
C ARG A 343 -1.02 -11.20 -11.69
N GLN A 344 -1.45 -11.21 -12.95
CA GLN A 344 -2.15 -12.33 -13.55
C GLN A 344 -1.32 -13.62 -13.50
N LEU A 345 0.01 -13.56 -13.73
CA LEU A 345 0.90 -14.72 -13.55
C LEU A 345 0.82 -15.21 -12.12
N ALA A 346 0.98 -14.27 -11.20
CA ALA A 346 1.13 -14.58 -9.80
C ALA A 346 -0.16 -15.19 -9.25
N TYR A 347 -1.34 -14.67 -9.63
CA TYR A 347 -2.61 -15.29 -9.26
C TYR A 347 -2.75 -16.71 -9.85
N THR A 348 -2.30 -16.90 -11.08
CA THR A 348 -2.30 -18.21 -11.74
C THR A 348 -1.39 -19.21 -11.01
N VAL A 349 -0.16 -18.80 -10.66
CA VAL A 349 0.79 -19.61 -9.90
C VAL A 349 0.26 -19.89 -8.49
N ALA A 350 -0.31 -18.89 -7.80
CA ALA A 350 -0.91 -19.10 -6.49
C ALA A 350 -2.00 -20.17 -6.53
N ARG A 351 -2.83 -20.19 -7.58
CA ARG A 351 -3.85 -21.22 -7.79
C ARG A 351 -3.28 -22.60 -8.15
N TRP A 352 -2.08 -22.67 -8.73
CA TRP A 352 -1.39 -23.95 -8.87
C TRP A 352 -0.85 -24.47 -7.54
N ILE A 353 -0.51 -23.60 -6.60
CA ILE A 353 0.00 -24.01 -5.29
C ILE A 353 -1.16 -24.38 -4.36
N ILE A 354 -2.26 -23.64 -4.45
CA ILE A 354 -3.42 -23.72 -3.55
C ILE A 354 -4.63 -24.28 -4.30
N PRO A 355 -5.06 -25.53 -4.01
CA PRO A 355 -6.25 -26.12 -4.59
C PRO A 355 -7.48 -25.19 -4.42
N GLY A 356 -8.31 -25.10 -5.45
CA GLY A 356 -9.57 -24.36 -5.40
C GLY A 356 -10.21 -24.16 -6.77
N SER A 357 -11.46 -23.72 -6.77
CA SER A 357 -12.29 -23.61 -7.99
C SER A 357 -12.30 -22.20 -8.59
N SER A 358 -11.89 -21.18 -7.85
CA SER A 358 -11.84 -19.82 -8.36
C SER A 358 -10.78 -19.64 -9.44
N SER A 359 -11.22 -19.07 -10.56
CA SER A 359 -10.42 -18.74 -11.73
C SER A 359 -10.18 -17.23 -11.89
N THR A 360 -10.61 -16.41 -10.93
CA THR A 360 -10.53 -14.95 -11.04
C THR A 360 -10.25 -14.26 -9.71
N VAL A 361 -9.49 -13.16 -9.76
CA VAL A 361 -9.28 -12.26 -8.61
C VAL A 361 -9.88 -10.90 -8.94
N GLN A 362 -10.63 -10.32 -8.00
CA GLN A 362 -11.18 -8.97 -8.10
C GLN A 362 -10.19 -7.94 -7.57
N GLU A 363 -9.63 -7.12 -8.47
CA GLU A 363 -8.69 -6.07 -8.10
C GLU A 363 -9.39 -4.75 -7.81
N TYR A 364 -9.15 -4.23 -6.61
CA TYR A 364 -9.54 -2.88 -6.21
C TYR A 364 -8.32 -1.97 -6.33
N ARG A 365 -8.25 -1.24 -7.45
CA ARG A 365 -7.14 -0.32 -7.80
C ARG A 365 -7.40 1.11 -7.35
N ARG A 366 -8.48 1.70 -7.84
CA ARG A 366 -9.03 3.00 -7.44
C ARG A 366 -10.51 2.82 -7.13
N VAL A 367 -10.89 3.08 -5.89
CA VAL A 367 -12.28 2.95 -5.43
C VAL A 367 -12.87 4.33 -5.28
N ASN A 368 -13.84 4.66 -6.15
CA ASN A 368 -14.54 5.95 -6.11
C ASN A 368 -15.77 5.92 -5.19
N THR A 369 -16.42 4.76 -5.07
CA THR A 369 -17.61 4.55 -4.24
C THR A 369 -17.47 3.26 -3.45
N SER A 370 -18.12 3.19 -2.28
CA SER A 370 -18.09 2.00 -1.42
C SER A 370 -18.77 0.76 -2.04
N VAL A 371 -19.57 0.97 -3.07
CA VAL A 371 -20.31 -0.08 -3.81
C VAL A 371 -19.66 -0.48 -5.14
N GLN A 372 -18.50 0.08 -5.47
CA GLN A 372 -17.83 -0.19 -6.74
C GLN A 372 -17.44 -1.67 -6.86
N LYS A 373 -17.69 -2.28 -8.03
CA LYS A 373 -17.16 -3.60 -8.36
C LYS A 373 -15.68 -3.50 -8.74
N GLY A 374 -14.87 -4.43 -8.24
CA GLY A 374 -13.46 -4.53 -8.60
C GLY A 374 -13.27 -4.84 -10.09
N ARG A 375 -12.04 -4.76 -10.56
CA ARG A 375 -11.69 -5.24 -11.89
C ARG A 375 -11.34 -6.72 -11.83
N GLN A 376 -12.06 -7.52 -12.59
CA GLN A 376 -11.79 -8.95 -12.68
C GLN A 376 -10.50 -9.21 -13.47
N VAL A 377 -9.59 -9.98 -12.88
CA VAL A 377 -8.39 -10.52 -13.52
C VAL A 377 -8.55 -12.03 -13.60
N HIS A 378 -8.66 -12.56 -14.81
CA HIS A 378 -8.79 -14.00 -15.06
C HIS A 378 -7.43 -14.67 -14.98
N MET A 379 -7.34 -15.80 -14.29
CA MET A 379 -6.14 -16.62 -14.29
C MET A 379 -5.90 -17.21 -15.68
N LEU A 380 -4.64 -17.43 -16.03
CA LEU A 380 -4.23 -17.95 -17.34
C LEU A 380 -4.37 -19.48 -17.40
N PRO A 381 -4.66 -20.05 -18.59
CA PRO A 381 -4.43 -21.46 -18.83
C PRO A 381 -2.98 -21.85 -18.54
N LYS A 382 -2.75 -23.07 -18.05
CA LYS A 382 -1.42 -23.54 -17.59
C LYS A 382 -0.32 -23.33 -18.63
N GLU A 383 -0.61 -23.65 -19.89
CA GLU A 383 0.37 -23.51 -20.99
C GLU A 383 0.66 -22.04 -21.35
N ALA A 384 -0.35 -21.18 -21.33
CA ALA A 384 -0.15 -19.74 -21.57
C ALA A 384 0.71 -19.09 -20.47
N ALA A 385 0.48 -19.47 -19.20
CA ALA A 385 1.29 -19.01 -18.09
C ALA A 385 2.75 -19.49 -18.18
N LYS A 386 2.98 -20.76 -18.55
CA LYS A 386 4.33 -21.30 -18.79
C LYS A 386 5.05 -20.57 -19.92
N ALA A 387 4.39 -20.38 -21.05
CA ALA A 387 4.97 -19.68 -22.20
C ALA A 387 5.35 -18.24 -21.82
N TRP A 388 4.48 -17.54 -21.11
CA TRP A 388 4.77 -16.17 -20.71
C TRP A 388 5.84 -16.08 -19.62
N ALA A 389 5.92 -17.03 -18.69
CA ALA A 389 7.04 -17.12 -17.75
C ALA A 389 8.39 -17.37 -18.44
N GLN A 390 8.41 -18.20 -19.50
CA GLN A 390 9.59 -18.44 -20.32
C GLN A 390 10.00 -17.19 -21.11
N ASP A 391 9.04 -16.47 -21.72
CA ASP A 391 9.30 -15.18 -22.37
C ASP A 391 9.87 -14.15 -21.40
N LEU A 392 9.28 -14.04 -20.21
CA LEU A 392 9.75 -13.14 -19.15
C LEU A 392 11.18 -13.51 -18.71
N THR A 393 11.47 -14.79 -18.51
CA THR A 393 12.81 -15.29 -18.13
C THR A 393 13.84 -14.98 -19.22
N SER A 394 13.46 -15.17 -20.49
CA SER A 394 14.30 -14.84 -21.64
C SER A 394 14.59 -13.34 -21.73
N LEU A 395 13.57 -12.51 -21.52
CA LEU A 395 13.69 -11.05 -21.49
C LEU A 395 14.62 -10.60 -20.36
N MET A 396 14.44 -11.12 -19.14
CA MET A 396 15.31 -10.80 -18.01
C MET A 396 16.75 -11.22 -18.30
N SER A 397 16.96 -12.38 -18.94
CA SER A 397 18.30 -12.87 -19.27
C SER A 397 19.00 -11.98 -20.29
N GLU A 398 18.25 -11.50 -21.29
CA GLU A 398 18.78 -10.57 -22.29
C GLU A 398 19.17 -9.21 -21.67
N ILE A 399 18.37 -8.71 -20.72
CA ILE A 399 18.68 -7.44 -20.02
C ILE A 399 19.91 -7.59 -19.12
N ASN A 400 20.03 -8.73 -18.43
CA ASN A 400 21.14 -9.05 -17.53
C ASN A 400 22.47 -9.29 -18.27
N GLY A 401 22.44 -9.76 -19.52
CA GLY A 401 23.64 -10.06 -20.31
C GLY A 401 24.49 -8.84 -20.70
N GLU A 402 24.00 -7.62 -20.45
CA GLU A 402 24.75 -6.39 -20.69
C GLU A 402 25.55 -6.00 -19.44
N SER A 403 26.87 -6.22 -19.49
CA SER A 403 27.84 -5.86 -18.44
C SER A 403 27.72 -4.39 -18.02
N GLU A 404 27.93 -4.12 -16.71
CA GLU A 404 28.03 -2.81 -16.01
C GLU A 404 26.74 -2.25 -15.34
N ARG A 405 25.60 -2.95 -15.33
CA ARG A 405 24.39 -2.43 -14.64
C ARG A 405 24.25 -2.92 -13.20
N ASP A 406 23.81 -2.02 -12.32
CA ASP A 406 23.33 -2.40 -11.00
C ASP A 406 21.95 -3.09 -11.09
N ALA A 407 21.53 -3.75 -10.01
CA ALA A 407 20.26 -4.47 -9.96
C ALA A 407 19.05 -3.53 -10.15
N VAL A 408 19.08 -2.33 -9.56
CA VAL A 408 17.96 -1.37 -9.63
C VAL A 408 17.72 -0.92 -11.06
N GLN A 409 18.77 -0.55 -11.80
CA GLN A 409 18.70 -0.15 -13.20
C GLN A 409 18.18 -1.28 -14.08
N THR A 410 18.65 -2.51 -13.84
CA THR A 410 18.21 -3.71 -14.53
C THR A 410 16.69 -3.92 -14.38
N TRP A 411 16.19 -3.82 -13.15
CA TRP A 411 14.77 -3.95 -12.85
C TRP A 411 13.94 -2.78 -13.38
N GLN A 412 14.47 -1.56 -13.37
CA GLN A 412 13.84 -0.42 -14.03
C GLN A 412 13.67 -0.68 -15.54
N ILE A 413 14.73 -1.08 -16.25
CA ILE A 413 14.67 -1.41 -17.68
C ILE A 413 13.64 -2.51 -17.95
N LEU A 414 13.61 -3.55 -17.11
CA LEU A 414 12.63 -4.63 -17.24
C LEU A 414 11.19 -4.11 -17.10
N CYS A 415 10.90 -3.34 -16.06
CA CYS A 415 9.57 -2.75 -15.85
C CYS A 415 9.14 -1.87 -17.02
N LEU A 416 10.04 -1.01 -17.53
CA LEU A 416 9.79 -0.16 -18.69
C LEU A 416 9.50 -1.01 -19.92
N THR A 417 10.29 -2.05 -20.17
CA THR A 417 10.17 -2.91 -21.35
C THR A 417 8.85 -3.68 -21.34
N VAL A 418 8.48 -4.27 -20.20
CA VAL A 418 7.23 -5.00 -20.04
C VAL A 418 6.01 -4.08 -20.23
N ASP A 419 6.03 -2.86 -19.68
CA ASP A 419 4.97 -1.86 -19.90
C ASP A 419 4.80 -1.53 -21.38
N ILE A 420 5.90 -1.23 -22.08
CA ILE A 420 5.87 -0.81 -23.48
C ILE A 420 5.38 -1.96 -24.37
N ARG A 421 5.85 -3.19 -24.14
CA ARG A 421 5.37 -4.40 -24.84
C ARG A 421 3.87 -4.58 -24.64
N HIS A 422 3.40 -4.53 -23.39
CA HIS A 422 1.99 -4.70 -23.08
C HIS A 422 1.11 -3.60 -23.70
N CYS A 423 1.52 -2.33 -23.63
CA CYS A 423 0.78 -1.25 -24.28
C CYS A 423 0.64 -1.48 -25.79
N ARG A 424 1.71 -1.96 -26.43
CA ARG A 424 1.73 -2.23 -27.87
C ARG A 424 0.80 -3.39 -28.25
N GLU A 425 0.82 -4.48 -27.49
CA GLU A 425 -0.09 -5.63 -27.69
C GLU A 425 -1.57 -5.20 -27.60
N GLU A 426 -1.86 -4.28 -26.68
CA GLU A 426 -3.19 -3.69 -26.50
C GLU A 426 -3.53 -2.58 -27.52
N GLY A 427 -2.64 -2.26 -28.47
CA GLY A 427 -2.83 -1.17 -29.43
C GLY A 427 -2.88 0.22 -28.80
N LYS A 428 -2.36 0.38 -27.57
CA LYS A 428 -2.34 1.62 -26.79
C LYS A 428 -0.99 2.33 -26.88
N LYS A 429 -0.99 3.64 -26.68
CA LYS A 429 0.24 4.43 -26.54
C LYS A 429 0.78 4.30 -25.11
N SER A 430 2.05 3.92 -24.96
CA SER A 430 2.70 3.87 -23.64
C SER A 430 3.00 5.27 -23.12
N HIS A 431 2.50 5.57 -21.91
CA HIS A 431 2.81 6.80 -21.18
C HIS A 431 4.29 6.88 -20.82
N ILE A 432 4.85 5.76 -20.39
CA ILE A 432 6.28 5.60 -20.10
C ILE A 432 7.11 6.04 -21.32
N LEU A 433 6.79 5.50 -22.49
CA LEU A 433 7.52 5.83 -23.72
C LEU A 433 7.43 7.32 -24.08
N GLN A 434 6.29 7.96 -23.83
CA GLN A 434 6.12 9.40 -24.01
C GLN A 434 7.03 10.19 -23.07
N ILE A 435 7.07 9.83 -21.79
CA ILE A 435 7.91 10.51 -20.79
C ILE A 435 9.39 10.37 -21.11
N LEU A 436 9.83 9.19 -21.54
CA LEU A 436 11.20 8.98 -22.01
C LEU A 436 11.55 9.91 -23.18
N LYS A 437 10.66 10.08 -24.17
CA LYS A 437 10.91 11.06 -25.26
C LYS A 437 11.04 12.49 -24.72
N GLU A 438 10.14 12.90 -23.84
CA GLU A 438 10.13 14.27 -23.31
C GLU A 438 11.34 14.57 -22.43
N CYS A 439 11.87 13.58 -21.71
CA CYS A 439 13.02 13.73 -20.82
C CYS A 439 14.34 13.84 -21.59
N SER A 440 14.52 13.07 -22.68
CA SER A 440 15.70 13.15 -23.56
C SER A 440 16.02 14.56 -24.04
N GLN A 441 14.97 15.39 -24.18
CA GLN A 441 15.05 16.76 -24.67
C GLN A 441 15.36 17.79 -23.57
N ARG A 442 15.34 17.40 -22.29
CA ARG A 442 15.47 18.32 -21.13
C ARG A 442 16.78 18.11 -20.37
N THR A 443 17.35 19.19 -19.84
CA THR A 443 18.59 19.16 -19.04
C THR A 443 18.35 19.30 -17.53
N ALA A 444 17.21 19.85 -17.11
CA ALA A 444 16.83 19.98 -15.70
C ALA A 444 15.31 20.11 -15.53
N PHE A 445 14.78 19.54 -14.45
CA PHE A 445 13.37 19.66 -14.08
C PHE A 445 13.18 20.83 -13.10
N LYS A 446 12.57 21.92 -13.55
CA LYS A 446 12.17 23.03 -12.65
C LYS A 446 11.02 22.64 -11.72
N ARG A 447 10.20 21.66 -12.15
CA ARG A 447 9.05 21.15 -11.43
C ARG A 447 8.83 19.69 -11.80
N VAL A 448 8.37 18.89 -10.84
CA VAL A 448 7.95 17.51 -11.05
C VAL A 448 6.48 17.52 -11.45
N SER A 449 6.17 17.29 -12.73
CA SER A 449 4.80 17.29 -13.22
C SER A 449 4.03 16.04 -12.77
N TRP A 450 2.70 16.10 -12.80
CA TRP A 450 1.85 14.94 -12.53
C TRP A 450 2.07 13.78 -13.51
N ASP A 451 2.56 14.04 -14.71
CA ASP A 451 2.95 13.00 -15.66
C ASP A 451 4.20 12.23 -15.22
N ILE A 452 5.19 12.93 -14.65
CA ILE A 452 6.37 12.29 -14.04
C ILE A 452 5.96 11.53 -12.78
N ILE A 453 5.11 12.12 -11.93
CA ILE A 453 4.58 11.46 -10.72
C ILE A 453 3.84 10.16 -11.11
N HIS A 454 2.99 10.22 -12.13
CA HIS A 454 2.29 9.03 -12.63
C HIS A 454 3.24 7.99 -13.22
N PHE A 455 4.30 8.41 -13.93
CA PHE A 455 5.35 7.51 -14.41
C PHE A 455 6.04 6.76 -13.26
N VAL A 456 6.42 7.47 -12.19
CA VAL A 456 7.01 6.85 -10.99
C VAL A 456 6.02 5.88 -10.34
N ALA A 457 4.74 6.24 -10.26
CA ALA A 457 3.70 5.34 -9.76
C ALA A 457 3.58 4.05 -10.61
N GLN A 458 3.70 4.13 -11.94
CA GLN A 458 3.69 2.94 -12.81
C GLN A 458 4.89 2.03 -12.54
N LEU A 459 6.08 2.61 -12.33
CA LEU A 459 7.26 1.85 -11.93
C LEU A 459 7.04 1.16 -10.57
N GLN A 460 6.57 1.90 -9.56
CA GLN A 460 6.25 1.33 -8.25
C GLN A 460 5.21 0.20 -8.34
N ALA A 461 4.17 0.36 -9.17
CA ALA A 461 3.16 -0.66 -9.41
C ALA A 461 3.77 -1.93 -10.05
N ALA A 462 4.67 -1.77 -11.02
CA ALA A 462 5.36 -2.89 -11.66
C ALA A 462 6.29 -3.62 -10.69
N TYR A 463 7.12 -2.88 -9.93
CA TYR A 463 7.98 -3.44 -8.88
C TYR A 463 7.20 -4.24 -7.84
N TYR A 464 6.10 -3.69 -7.34
CA TYR A 464 5.25 -4.38 -6.38
C TYR A 464 4.57 -5.61 -7.00
N SER A 465 4.18 -5.55 -8.27
CA SER A 465 3.62 -6.71 -8.98
C SER A 465 4.66 -7.84 -9.12
N PHE A 466 5.93 -7.51 -9.39
CA PHE A 466 7.02 -8.50 -9.36
C PHE A 466 7.30 -9.02 -7.95
N ARG A 467 7.20 -8.19 -6.91
CA ARG A 467 7.27 -8.64 -5.52
C ARG A 467 6.17 -9.67 -5.22
N LEU A 468 4.96 -9.42 -5.69
CA LEU A 468 3.84 -10.36 -5.58
C LEU A 468 4.18 -11.69 -6.24
N LEU A 469 4.65 -11.66 -7.49
CA LEU A 469 5.08 -12.85 -8.21
C LEU A 469 6.22 -13.60 -7.50
N LYS A 470 7.25 -12.89 -7.02
CA LYS A 470 8.38 -13.43 -6.27
C LYS A 470 7.93 -14.16 -5.02
N GLN A 471 7.10 -13.53 -4.20
CA GLN A 471 6.63 -14.12 -2.96
C GLN A 471 5.73 -15.33 -3.21
N VAL A 472 4.84 -15.26 -4.20
CA VAL A 472 3.97 -16.40 -4.56
C VAL A 472 4.77 -17.58 -5.08
N ILE A 473 5.70 -17.38 -6.03
CA ILE A 473 6.53 -18.48 -6.56
C ILE A 473 7.37 -19.10 -5.43
N SER A 474 7.81 -18.30 -4.46
CA SER A 474 8.57 -18.80 -3.31
C SER A 474 7.76 -19.70 -2.37
N LEU A 475 6.44 -19.80 -2.54
CA LEU A 475 5.59 -20.75 -1.81
C LEU A 475 5.57 -22.14 -2.47
N ALA A 476 5.98 -22.29 -3.73
CA ALA A 476 5.96 -23.55 -4.44
C ALA A 476 7.17 -24.45 -4.10
N SER A 477 6.99 -25.77 -4.16
CA SER A 477 8.11 -26.71 -4.17
C SER A 477 8.84 -26.67 -5.53
N THR A 478 10.16 -26.84 -5.50
CA THR A 478 11.07 -26.70 -6.65
C THR A 478 10.76 -27.61 -7.84
N GLU A 479 10.02 -28.69 -7.65
CA GLU A 479 9.68 -29.65 -8.72
C GLU A 479 8.48 -29.19 -9.58
N GLU A 480 7.65 -28.25 -9.11
CA GLU A 480 6.41 -27.89 -9.81
C GLU A 480 6.38 -26.53 -10.51
N THR A 481 7.33 -25.61 -10.31
CA THR A 481 7.26 -24.32 -11.05
C THR A 481 8.58 -23.58 -11.29
N MET A 482 8.82 -23.27 -12.57
CA MET A 482 9.60 -22.13 -13.08
C MET A 482 10.85 -21.74 -12.26
N PRO A 483 11.79 -22.68 -12.03
CA PRO A 483 12.95 -22.45 -11.15
C PRO A 483 13.86 -21.33 -11.68
N GLU A 484 13.97 -21.22 -13.00
CA GLU A 484 14.72 -20.13 -13.65
C GLU A 484 14.11 -18.77 -13.29
N LEU A 485 12.80 -18.59 -13.49
CA LEU A 485 12.11 -17.35 -13.12
C LEU A 485 12.24 -17.04 -11.63
N HIS A 486 12.11 -18.04 -10.76
CA HIS A 486 12.30 -17.88 -9.31
C HIS A 486 13.70 -17.35 -8.99
N SER A 487 14.72 -17.98 -9.58
CA SER A 487 16.12 -17.56 -9.44
C SER A 487 16.32 -16.12 -9.89
N MET A 488 15.75 -15.73 -11.04
CA MET A 488 15.87 -14.35 -11.53
C MET A 488 15.16 -13.33 -10.61
N LEU A 489 13.96 -13.67 -10.10
CA LEU A 489 13.20 -12.84 -9.16
C LEU A 489 13.92 -12.66 -7.81
N SER A 490 14.85 -13.55 -7.44
CA SER A 490 15.63 -13.41 -6.20
C SER A 490 16.39 -12.08 -6.15
N SER A 491 16.83 -11.58 -7.32
CA SER A 491 17.54 -10.30 -7.49
C SER A 491 16.67 -9.05 -7.40
N LEU A 492 15.34 -9.19 -7.29
CA LEU A 492 14.42 -8.06 -7.15
C LEU A 492 14.80 -7.20 -5.94
N PRO A 493 15.03 -5.87 -6.12
CA PRO A 493 15.38 -4.96 -5.04
C PRO A 493 14.35 -4.97 -3.90
N SER A 494 14.84 -4.67 -2.70
CA SER A 494 13.98 -4.54 -1.51
C SER A 494 13.04 -3.34 -1.63
N LEU A 495 12.02 -3.26 -0.76
CA LEU A 495 11.12 -2.09 -0.74
C LEU A 495 11.88 -0.79 -0.47
N ALA A 496 13.00 -0.82 0.28
CA ALA A 496 13.85 0.33 0.52
C ALA A 496 14.44 0.93 -0.76
N GLU A 497 14.67 0.09 -1.77
CA GLU A 497 15.27 0.46 -3.06
C GLU A 497 14.23 0.67 -4.17
N PHE A 498 12.93 0.63 -3.83
CA PHE A 498 11.89 0.92 -4.80
C PHE A 498 12.05 2.32 -5.39
N PRO A 499 11.66 2.52 -6.66
CA PRO A 499 11.83 3.80 -7.34
C PRO A 499 11.09 4.91 -6.58
N THR A 500 11.82 5.94 -6.20
CA THR A 500 11.29 7.19 -5.66
C THR A 500 11.22 8.23 -6.78
N ILE A 501 10.56 9.36 -6.54
CA ILE A 501 10.55 10.45 -7.52
C ILE A 501 11.98 10.94 -7.76
N GLU A 502 12.78 11.13 -6.70
CA GLU A 502 14.15 11.60 -6.84
C GLU A 502 15.04 10.59 -7.58
N SER A 503 15.04 9.32 -7.18
CA SER A 503 15.89 8.30 -7.82
C SER A 503 15.49 8.07 -9.28
N THR A 504 14.21 8.17 -9.60
CA THR A 504 13.73 8.09 -10.98
C THR A 504 14.15 9.31 -11.80
N LEU A 505 14.11 10.52 -11.24
CA LEU A 505 14.58 11.73 -11.92
C LEU A 505 16.09 11.70 -12.15
N GLU A 506 16.86 11.13 -11.23
CA GLU A 506 18.29 10.87 -11.39
C GLU A 506 18.55 9.82 -12.48
N PHE A 507 17.79 8.74 -12.49
CA PHE A 507 17.83 7.71 -13.53
C PHE A 507 17.51 8.26 -14.92
N LEU A 508 16.59 9.24 -15.02
CA LEU A 508 16.25 9.92 -16.27
C LEU A 508 17.27 10.96 -16.74
N ARG A 509 18.43 11.10 -16.09
CA ARG A 509 19.49 12.02 -16.57
C ARG A 509 20.16 11.47 -17.84
N LYS A 510 20.56 12.40 -18.72
CA LYS A 510 20.95 12.15 -20.12
C LYS A 510 21.98 11.03 -20.37
N SER A 511 22.90 10.75 -19.46
CA SER A 511 23.91 9.70 -19.64
C SER A 511 23.36 8.29 -19.45
N VAL A 512 22.43 8.11 -18.51
CA VAL A 512 21.80 6.82 -18.19
C VAL A 512 20.68 6.51 -19.19
N GLU A 513 19.95 7.54 -19.61
CA GLU A 513 18.85 7.46 -20.55
C GLU A 513 19.26 6.92 -21.93
N ALA A 514 20.40 7.36 -22.48
CA ALA A 514 20.82 6.98 -23.83
C ALA A 514 21.13 5.48 -23.96
N GLN A 515 21.82 4.90 -22.97
CA GLN A 515 22.12 3.47 -22.96
C GLN A 515 20.84 2.64 -22.72
N MET A 516 19.97 3.10 -21.81
CA MET A 516 18.68 2.46 -21.57
C MET A 516 17.80 2.45 -22.81
N LEU A 517 17.62 3.59 -23.49
CA LEU A 517 16.80 3.68 -24.69
C LEU A 517 17.32 2.75 -25.78
N LYS A 518 18.64 2.61 -25.92
CA LYS A 518 19.25 1.65 -26.84
C LYS A 518 18.86 0.22 -26.51
N THR A 519 18.93 -0.18 -25.24
CA THR A 519 18.49 -1.52 -24.79
C THR A 519 16.98 -1.72 -25.06
N ILE A 520 16.13 -0.77 -24.67
CA ILE A 520 14.68 -0.85 -24.87
C ILE A 520 14.33 -0.93 -26.37
N THR A 521 14.98 -0.14 -27.22
CA THR A 521 14.75 -0.12 -28.68
C THR A 521 15.15 -1.43 -29.34
N ARG A 522 16.15 -2.13 -28.82
CA ARG A 522 16.49 -3.49 -29.27
C ARG A 522 15.40 -4.49 -28.87
N LEU A 523 14.92 -4.40 -27.63
CA LEU A 523 13.96 -5.33 -27.05
C LEU A 523 12.51 -5.11 -27.51
N VAL A 524 12.21 -3.91 -27.99
CA VAL A 524 10.90 -3.49 -28.46
C VAL A 524 11.07 -2.61 -29.71
N PRO A 525 10.50 -2.99 -30.87
CA PRO A 525 10.48 -2.13 -32.04
C PRO A 525 9.74 -0.83 -31.73
N LEU A 526 10.48 0.26 -31.55
CA LEU A 526 9.90 1.58 -31.28
C LEU A 526 9.51 2.29 -32.60
N PRO A 527 8.53 3.22 -32.59
CA PRO A 527 8.19 4.00 -33.77
C PRO A 527 9.38 4.84 -34.28
N ASP A 528 9.54 4.93 -35.62
CA ASP A 528 10.69 5.50 -36.37
C ASP A 528 11.25 6.86 -35.87
N THR A 529 10.44 7.63 -35.15
CA THR A 529 10.86 8.87 -34.46
C THR A 529 11.98 8.72 -33.44
N PHE A 530 12.34 7.50 -33.02
CA PHE A 530 13.49 7.25 -32.12
C PHE A 530 14.82 7.01 -32.84
N THR A 531 14.80 6.75 -34.15
CA THR A 531 15.96 6.30 -34.93
C THR A 531 16.67 7.41 -35.72
N GLU A 532 16.10 8.62 -35.82
CA GLU A 532 16.57 9.63 -36.80
C GLU A 532 17.65 10.62 -36.32
N GLU A 533 18.08 10.67 -35.05
CA GLU A 533 19.04 11.70 -34.60
C GLU A 533 20.54 11.32 -34.63
N GLN A 534 20.94 10.25 -35.33
CA GLN A 534 22.36 9.88 -35.48
C GLN A 534 22.87 9.75 -36.93
N SER A 535 22.22 10.38 -37.91
CA SER A 535 22.84 10.56 -39.24
C SER A 535 23.04 12.04 -39.56
N GLY A 536 24.30 12.39 -39.79
CA GLY A 536 24.78 13.76 -39.89
C GLY A 536 24.17 14.56 -41.04
N ARG A 537 24.06 15.86 -40.76
CA ARG A 537 23.86 16.97 -41.71
C ARG A 537 24.44 16.67 -43.10
N ALA A 538 23.55 16.42 -44.07
CA ALA A 538 23.84 16.65 -45.48
C ALA A 538 23.12 17.91 -45.95
N SER A 539 23.91 18.79 -46.54
CA SER A 539 23.61 20.18 -46.94
C SER A 539 22.43 20.33 -47.91
N ALA A 540 21.53 21.25 -47.60
CA ALA A 540 20.54 21.76 -48.55
C ALA A 540 21.19 22.71 -49.59
N PRO A 541 20.82 22.67 -50.87
CA PRO A 541 21.07 23.76 -51.79
C PRO A 541 19.85 24.71 -51.87
N LYS A 542 20.15 26.00 -51.71
CA LYS A 542 19.23 27.15 -51.91
C LYS A 542 18.86 27.34 -53.39
N LYS A 543 17.60 27.77 -53.62
CA LYS A 543 17.08 28.84 -54.52
C LYS A 543 15.65 28.45 -54.96
N ARG A 544 14.64 29.31 -55.13
CA ARG A 544 14.59 30.75 -55.44
C ARG A 544 13.15 31.28 -55.15
N LYS A 545 13.01 32.56 -54.77
CA LYS A 545 11.74 33.30 -54.66
C LYS A 545 11.28 33.85 -56.03
N ALA A 546 9.98 33.82 -56.30
CA ALA A 546 9.20 34.77 -57.11
C ALA A 546 7.70 34.58 -56.75
N ALA A 547 7.04 35.49 -56.03
CA ALA A 547 6.41 36.75 -56.45
C ALA A 547 4.98 36.61 -57.01
N LYS A 548 4.01 36.96 -56.14
CA LYS A 548 2.64 37.52 -56.31
C LYS A 548 1.97 37.48 -57.70
N GLN A 549 0.69 37.07 -57.71
CA GLN A 549 -0.38 37.84 -58.36
C GLN A 549 -1.76 37.65 -57.70
N ASN A 550 -2.53 38.73 -57.74
CA ASN A 550 -3.81 39.01 -57.07
C ASN A 550 -5.02 38.32 -57.72
N GLY A 551 -6.08 38.11 -56.95
CA GLY A 551 -7.44 37.92 -57.47
C GLY A 551 -8.52 38.04 -56.39
N ARG A 552 -9.21 39.20 -56.35
CA ARG A 552 -10.40 39.47 -55.54
C ARG A 552 -11.62 38.73 -56.11
N GLY A 553 -12.52 38.23 -55.26
CA GLY A 553 -13.87 37.81 -55.64
C GLY A 553 -14.72 37.50 -54.40
N ARG A 554 -15.99 37.92 -54.39
CA ARG A 554 -16.83 38.17 -53.21
C ARG A 554 -18.13 37.33 -53.31
N LYS A 555 -18.70 36.95 -52.15
CA LYS A 555 -20.12 36.64 -51.81
C LYS A 555 -20.67 35.19 -51.88
N ALA A 556 -21.19 34.78 -50.71
CA ALA A 556 -22.47 34.11 -50.36
C ALA A 556 -22.92 32.85 -51.12
N GLY A 557 -23.06 31.69 -50.45
CA GLY A 557 -24.33 31.22 -49.87
C GLY A 557 -24.49 29.70 -50.09
N PRO A 558 -25.41 29.00 -49.38
CA PRO A 558 -25.12 27.73 -48.68
C PRO A 558 -25.46 26.44 -49.45
N GLY A 559 -24.85 25.32 -49.05
CA GLY A 559 -25.17 23.99 -49.56
C GLY A 559 -24.69 22.89 -48.62
N ASN A 560 -25.64 22.23 -47.97
CA ASN A 560 -25.52 21.10 -47.06
C ASN A 560 -24.57 19.99 -47.52
N THR A 561 -23.73 19.48 -46.61
CA THR A 561 -23.61 18.02 -46.40
C THR A 561 -23.47 17.76 -44.90
N ALA A 562 -24.48 17.08 -44.38
CA ALA A 562 -24.66 16.73 -43.00
C ALA A 562 -23.91 15.44 -42.66
N THR A 563 -23.41 15.40 -41.41
CA THR A 563 -23.50 14.30 -40.42
C THR A 563 -22.70 13.01 -40.71
N ARG A 564 -22.05 12.38 -39.71
CA ARG A 564 -22.61 11.94 -38.43
C ARG A 564 -21.58 11.96 -37.29
N ASN A 565 -21.96 12.67 -36.22
CA ASN A 565 -21.45 12.50 -34.87
C ASN A 565 -22.37 11.49 -34.15
N LEU A 566 -21.79 10.63 -33.30
CA LEU A 566 -22.40 9.35 -32.86
C LEU A 566 -23.05 9.40 -31.46
N PHE A 567 -23.48 10.57 -30.97
CA PHE A 567 -23.90 10.73 -29.57
C PHE A 567 -25.32 11.30 -29.37
N ASP A 568 -26.20 11.19 -30.37
CA ASP A 568 -27.51 11.86 -30.32
C ASP A 568 -28.71 10.90 -30.30
N VAL A 569 -28.62 9.82 -29.53
CA VAL A 569 -29.81 8.99 -29.20
C VAL A 569 -29.69 8.47 -27.78
N LEU A 570 -30.10 9.27 -26.79
CA LEU A 570 -30.72 8.80 -25.53
C LEU A 570 -31.38 9.99 -24.81
N SER A 571 -32.64 10.29 -25.17
CA SER A 571 -33.55 11.03 -24.30
C SER A 571 -35.01 10.78 -24.70
N HIS A 572 -35.77 10.19 -23.75
CA HIS A 572 -37.23 10.18 -23.59
C HIS A 572 -38.06 9.36 -24.61
N ASP A 573 -39.10 8.60 -24.26
CA ASP A 573 -39.83 8.27 -23.02
C ASP A 573 -40.68 7.00 -23.31
N THR A 574 -40.88 6.14 -22.30
CA THR A 574 -42.19 5.65 -21.79
C THR A 574 -41.96 4.82 -20.54
#